data_AF-A0A3D5PSV8-F1
#
_entry.id   AF-A0A3D5PSV8-F1
#
_cell.length_a   1.000
_cell.length_b   1.000
_cell.length_c   1.000
_cell.angle_alpha   90.00
_cell.angle_beta   90.00
_cell.angle_gamma   90.00
#
_symmetry.space_group_name_H-M   'P 1'
#
loop_
_entity.id
_entity.type
_entity.pdbx_description
1 polymer ?
#
loop_
_entity_poly.entity_id
_entity_poly.type
_entity_poly.pdbx_seq_one_letter_code
_entity_poly.pdbx_strand_id
1 'polypeptide(L)'
;MYEETTIAAIATAPGEGGIGIVRISGSQAADVADALFHTKKIKSFHEAEPYRLYFGHVVRKDQRVDEGLAVYMKAPHSYTGEDVVEIQIHG
;
A
#
# COMPACT_ATOMS: atom_id res chain seq x y z
N MET A 1 19.19 -15.09 -12.64
CA MET A 1 17.82 -14.61 -12.88
C MET A 1 17.33 -14.18 -11.53
N TYR A 2 17.13 -12.88 -11.30
CA TYR A 2 16.68 -12.39 -10.00
C TYR A 2 15.27 -12.91 -9.75
N GLU A 3 14.97 -13.40 -8.55
CA GLU A 3 13.60 -13.73 -8.14
C GLU A 3 12.79 -12.42 -8.10
N GLU A 4 11.77 -12.33 -8.95
CA GLU A 4 10.76 -11.27 -8.88
C GLU A 4 9.93 -11.47 -7.60
N THR A 5 10.44 -10.94 -6.50
CA THR A 5 9.84 -11.06 -5.17
C THR A 5 9.12 -9.77 -4.85
N THR A 6 7.91 -9.85 -4.27
CA THR A 6 7.25 -8.65 -3.75
C THR A 6 7.93 -8.21 -2.46
N ILE A 7 8.37 -6.95 -2.42
CA ILE A 7 9.10 -6.36 -1.29
C ILE A 7 8.26 -5.28 -0.61
N ALA A 8 8.55 -5.03 0.67
CA ALA A 8 7.95 -3.92 1.41
C ALA A 8 8.99 -3.22 2.31
N ALA A 9 8.87 -1.90 2.46
CA ALA A 9 9.75 -1.10 3.32
C ALA A 9 9.06 0.18 3.81
N ILE A 10 9.55 0.74 4.92
CA ILE A 10 9.23 2.10 5.34
C ILE A 10 9.91 3.07 4.36
N ALA A 11 9.12 3.93 3.71
CA ALA A 11 9.58 4.88 2.70
C ALA A 11 9.84 6.29 3.27
N THR A 12 9.41 6.56 4.50
CA THR A 12 9.65 7.80 5.23
C THR A 12 10.88 7.70 6.14
N ALA A 13 11.46 8.86 6.51
CA ALA A 13 12.56 8.91 7.48
C ALA A 13 12.10 8.41 8.87
N PRO A 14 13.01 7.82 9.66
CA PRO A 14 12.67 7.41 11.03
C PRO A 14 12.50 8.63 11.95
N GLY A 15 11.53 8.56 12.85
CA GLY A 15 11.19 9.62 13.81
C GLY A 15 9.69 9.89 13.85
N GLU A 16 9.28 10.83 14.70
CA GLU A 16 7.87 11.27 14.77
C GLU A 16 7.54 12.19 13.60
N GLY A 17 6.39 11.97 12.97
CA GLY A 17 5.89 12.74 11.84
C GLY A 17 4.36 12.77 11.77
N GLY A 18 3.80 13.66 10.95
CA GLY A 18 2.35 13.62 10.72
C GLY A 18 1.91 12.34 9.98
N ILE A 19 2.82 11.78 9.16
CA ILE A 19 2.56 10.66 8.25
C ILE A 19 3.80 9.76 8.16
N GLY A 20 3.59 8.44 8.25
CA GLY A 20 4.53 7.40 7.88
C GLY A 20 4.04 6.65 6.63
N ILE A 21 4.97 6.27 5.74
CA ILE A 21 4.61 5.54 4.50
C ILE A 21 5.27 4.17 4.50
N VAL A 22 4.47 3.13 4.30
CA VAL A 22 4.93 1.78 3.94
C VAL A 22 4.66 1.56 2.45
N ARG A 23 5.71 1.28 1.68
CA ARG A 23 5.64 0.98 0.26
C ARG A 23 5.78 -0.52 0.04
N ILE A 24 4.90 -1.07 -0.79
CA ILE A 24 4.94 -2.46 -1.26
C ILE A 24 5.14 -2.42 -2.78
N SER A 25 6.11 -3.17 -3.32
CA SER A 25 6.42 -3.23 -4.77
C SER A 25 6.56 -4.68 -5.22
N GLY A 26 5.95 -5.02 -6.36
CA GLY A 26 6.07 -6.32 -7.00
C GLY A 26 4.71 -6.88 -7.45
N SER A 27 4.74 -8.04 -8.11
CA SER A 27 3.57 -8.68 -8.70
C SER A 27 2.43 -9.01 -7.72
N GLN A 28 2.71 -9.04 -6.41
CA GLN A 28 1.72 -9.30 -5.35
C GLN A 28 1.41 -8.05 -4.52
N ALA A 29 1.80 -6.84 -4.96
CA ALA A 29 1.61 -5.63 -4.17
C ALA A 29 0.13 -5.37 -3.82
N ALA A 30 -0.77 -5.58 -4.78
CA ALA A 30 -2.22 -5.47 -4.56
C ALA A 30 -2.74 -6.53 -3.60
N ASP A 31 -2.31 -7.79 -3.71
CA ASP A 31 -2.73 -8.88 -2.81
C ASP A 31 -2.30 -8.63 -1.37
N VAL A 32 -1.06 -8.18 -1.17
CA VAL A 32 -0.54 -7.83 0.15
C VAL A 32 -1.30 -6.64 0.73
N ALA A 33 -1.63 -5.64 -0.09
CA ALA A 33 -2.42 -4.50 0.34
C ALA A 33 -3.86 -4.88 0.71
N ASP A 34 -4.51 -5.77 -0.05
CA ASP A 34 -5.86 -6.28 0.24
C ASP A 34 -5.93 -7.00 1.58
N ALA A 35 -4.87 -7.71 1.96
CA ALA A 35 -4.80 -8.40 3.24
C ALA A 35 -4.63 -7.45 4.44
N LEU A 36 -4.20 -6.21 4.22
CA LEU A 36 -3.80 -5.27 5.27
C LEU A 36 -4.70 -4.04 5.36
N PHE A 37 -5.17 -3.48 4.24
CA PHE A 37 -5.84 -2.19 4.18
C PHE A 37 -7.23 -2.30 3.57
N HIS A 38 -8.24 -1.91 4.34
CA HIS A 38 -9.63 -1.98 3.93
C HIS A 38 -10.25 -0.59 3.78
N THR A 39 -10.87 -0.35 2.61
CA THR A 39 -11.67 0.84 2.33
C THR A 39 -13.09 0.45 1.93
N LYS A 40 -14.05 1.37 2.06
CA LYS A 40 -15.44 1.16 1.63
C LYS A 40 -15.66 1.35 0.13
N LYS A 41 -14.65 1.82 -0.61
CA LYS A 41 -14.78 2.24 -2.02
C LYS A 41 -14.46 1.14 -3.04
N ILE A 42 -13.56 0.24 -2.70
CA ILE A 42 -13.12 -0.89 -3.55
C ILE A 42 -13.04 -2.14 -2.67
N LYS A 43 -13.24 -3.30 -3.29
CA LYS A 43 -13.09 -4.60 -2.60
C LYS A 43 -11.65 -5.12 -2.67
N SER A 44 -10.92 -4.68 -3.68
CA SER A 44 -9.55 -5.09 -3.95
C SER A 44 -8.78 -3.95 -4.62
N PHE A 45 -7.48 -3.84 -4.33
CA PHE A 45 -6.55 -2.93 -5.00
C PHE A 45 -6.30 -3.30 -6.46
N HIS A 46 -6.64 -4.52 -6.90
CA HIS A 46 -6.68 -4.87 -8.33
C HIS A 46 -7.74 -4.06 -9.10
N GLU A 47 -8.79 -3.61 -8.41
CA GLU A 47 -9.87 -2.77 -8.95
C GLU A 47 -9.64 -1.28 -8.69
N ALA A 48 -8.55 -0.91 -8.01
CA ALA A 48 -8.25 0.48 -7.71
C ALA A 48 -7.98 1.27 -8.99
N GLU A 49 -8.54 2.48 -9.06
CA GLU A 49 -8.14 3.46 -10.05
C GLU A 49 -6.70 3.89 -9.73
N PRO A 50 -5.73 3.71 -10.66
CA PRO A 50 -4.35 4.08 -10.40
C PRO A 50 -4.22 5.55 -10.00
N TYR A 51 -3.30 5.85 -9.08
CA TYR A 51 -3.03 7.19 -8.54
C TYR A 51 -4.17 7.83 -7.75
N ARG A 52 -5.25 7.09 -7.48
CA ARG A 52 -6.31 7.54 -6.60
C ARG A 52 -6.03 7.16 -5.16
N LEU A 53 -6.20 8.13 -4.26
CA LEU A 53 -6.11 7.91 -2.82
C LEU A 53 -7.43 7.35 -2.28
N TYR A 54 -7.31 6.32 -1.46
CA TYR A 54 -8.41 5.65 -0.77
C TYR A 54 -8.25 5.80 0.73
N PHE A 55 -9.22 6.46 1.37
CA PHE A 55 -9.30 6.47 2.83
C PHE A 55 -9.80 5.13 3.35
N GLY A 56 -9.15 4.61 4.39
CA GLY A 56 -9.44 3.30 4.94
C GLY A 56 -8.62 3.00 6.19
N HIS A 57 -8.54 1.71 6.51
CA HIS A 57 -8.02 1.24 7.78
C HIS A 57 -7.04 0.11 7.57
N VAL A 58 -5.93 0.12 8.31
CA VAL A 58 -5.07 -1.05 8.45
C VAL A 58 -5.70 -1.99 9.47
N VAL A 59 -5.89 -3.25 9.10
CA VAL A 59 -6.52 -4.28 9.93
C VAL A 59 -5.60 -5.48 10.09
N ARG A 60 -5.48 -5.99 11.31
CA ARG A 60 -4.73 -7.22 11.61
C ARG A 60 -5.59 -8.09 12.52
N LYS A 61 -5.92 -9.31 12.07
CA LYS A 61 -6.76 -10.27 12.85
C LYS A 61 -8.05 -9.61 13.36
N ASP A 62 -8.78 -8.94 12.46
CA ASP A 62 -10.02 -8.20 12.74
C ASP A 62 -9.90 -6.99 13.69
N GLN A 63 -8.69 -6.67 14.14
CA GLN A 63 -8.43 -5.46 14.92
C GLN A 63 -7.92 -4.35 14.01
N ARG A 64 -8.57 -3.18 14.07
CA ARG A 64 -8.07 -1.97 13.44
C ARG A 64 -6.78 -1.53 14.15
N VAL A 65 -5.70 -1.46 13.38
CA VAL A 65 -4.37 -1.04 13.85
C VAL A 65 -4.20 0.46 13.67
N ASP A 66 -4.57 0.96 12.48
CA ASP A 66 -4.46 2.39 12.15
C ASP A 66 -5.46 2.79 11.05
N GLU A 67 -5.52 4.07 10.71
CA GLU A 67 -6.25 4.60 9.56
C GLU A 67 -5.41 5.61 8.77
N GLY A 68 -5.77 5.80 7.51
CA GLY A 68 -5.04 6.71 6.65
C GLY A 68 -5.46 6.58 5.20
N LEU A 69 -4.50 6.79 4.30
CA LEU A 69 -4.71 6.75 2.87
C LEU A 69 -3.87 5.63 2.25
N ALA A 70 -4.41 5.01 1.21
CA ALA A 70 -3.65 4.10 0.36
C ALA A 70 -3.78 4.49 -1.10
N VAL A 71 -2.72 4.30 -1.88
CA VAL A 71 -2.71 4.56 -3.32
C VAL A 71 -2.09 3.38 -4.05
N TYR A 72 -2.73 2.97 -5.15
CA TYR A 72 -2.21 1.99 -6.07
C TYR A 72 -1.60 2.67 -7.29
N MET A 73 -0.38 2.28 -7.66
CA MET A 73 0.33 2.71 -8.85
C MET A 73 0.64 1.47 -9.68
N LYS A 74 -0.09 1.32 -10.77
CA LYS A 74 -0.01 0.14 -11.64
C LYS A 74 1.23 0.19 -12.54
N ALA A 75 1.87 -0.95 -12.76
CA ALA A 75 2.92 -1.13 -13.75
C ALA A 75 2.43 -0.73 -15.16
N PRO A 76 3.33 -0.21 -16.03
CA PRO A 76 4.75 0.08 -15.77
C PRO A 76 4.99 1.49 -15.19
N HIS A 77 3.94 2.18 -14.72
CA HIS A 77 3.99 3.61 -14.44
C HIS A 77 4.15 3.92 -12.94
N SER A 78 4.95 3.14 -12.23
CA SER A 78 5.28 3.37 -10.82
C SER A 78 6.75 3.79 -10.65
N TYR A 79 7.17 4.06 -9.41
CA TYR A 79 8.57 4.38 -9.11
C TYR A 79 9.55 3.25 -9.46
N THR A 80 9.13 1.99 -9.26
CA THR A 80 9.95 0.80 -9.53
C THR A 80 9.70 0.21 -10.93
N GLY A 81 8.65 0.65 -11.63
CA GLY A 81 8.18 0.06 -12.87
C GLY A 81 7.30 -1.18 -12.68
N GLU A 82 7.13 -1.64 -11.44
CA GLU A 82 6.25 -2.75 -11.04
C GLU A 82 4.90 -2.23 -10.51
N ASP A 83 4.00 -3.13 -10.11
CA ASP A 83 2.84 -2.74 -9.32
C ASP A 83 3.31 -2.29 -7.93
N VAL A 84 2.82 -1.11 -7.50
CA VAL A 84 3.17 -0.52 -6.19
C VAL A 84 1.90 -0.12 -5.45
N VAL A 85 1.83 -0.47 -4.17
CA VAL A 85 0.86 0.11 -3.23
C VAL A 85 1.62 0.85 -2.15
N GLU A 86 1.21 2.09 -1.87
CA GLU A 86 1.68 2.83 -0.71
C GLU A 86 0.54 2.98 0.29
N ILE A 87 0.84 2.66 1.55
CA ILE A 87 -0.04 2.86 2.70
C ILE A 87 0.55 4.00 3.53
N GLN A 88 -0.20 5.10 3.64
CA GLN A 88 0.17 6.33 4.33
C GLN A 88 -0.69 6.47 5.58
N ILE A 89 -0.08 6.28 6.74
CA ILE A 89 -0.74 6.23 8.06
C ILE A 89 -0.02 7.15 9.05
N HIS A 90 -0.37 7.13 10.34
CA HIS A 90 0.32 7.96 11.33
C HIS A 90 1.81 7.57 11.42
N GLY A 91 2.68 8.56 11.65
CA GLY A 91 4.14 8.44 11.56
C GLY A 91 4.86 8.68 12.87
#